data_AF-A0A9E0JTZ2-F1
#
_entry.id   AF-A0A9E0JTZ2-F1
#
_cell.length_a   1.000
_cell.length_b   1.000
_cell.length_c   1.000
_cell.angle_alpha   90.00
_cell.angle_beta   90.00
_cell.angle_gamma   90.00
#
_symmetry.space_group_name_H-M   'P 1'
#
loop_
_entity.id
_entity.type
_entity.pdbx_description
1 polymer ?
#
loop_
_entity_poly.entity_id
_entity_poly.type
_entity_poly.pdbx_seq_one_letter_code
_entity_poly.pdbx_strand_id
1 'polypeptide(L)'
;MRVNDQNGNSRVEPMEIVEMTVRVQNMGHGDARGVAADVQVGQNVFLAGDAQTHFNLGAIPTGKYRDFKFMFYTNNRIAGGEKIPIVVNLTEARPKFNAQKDPALAMNAPQRRAQEFVVKGED
;
A
#
# COMPACT_ATOMS: atom_id res chain seq x y z
N MET A 1 3.43 4.61 -7.40
CA MET A 1 4.25 3.81 -6.47
C MET A 1 5.68 3.74 -6.99
N ARG A 2 6.65 3.73 -6.11
CA ARG A 2 8.05 3.42 -6.43
C ARG A 2 8.48 2.41 -5.37
N VAL A 3 8.99 1.27 -5.80
CA VAL A 3 9.69 0.33 -4.93
C VAL A 3 11.16 0.73 -5.02
N ASN A 4 11.72 1.20 -3.91
CA ASN A 4 13.15 1.48 -3.80
C ASN A 4 13.74 0.40 -2.88
N ASP A 5 14.45 -0.54 -3.48
CA ASP A 5 15.20 -1.58 -2.75
C ASP A 5 16.71 -1.22 -2.78
N GLN A 6 17.49 -1.70 -1.81
CA GLN A 6 18.90 -1.32 -1.60
C GLN A 6 19.80 -1.71 -2.78
N ASN A 7 19.34 -2.65 -3.61
CA ASN A 7 20.08 -3.32 -4.67
C ASN A 7 19.68 -2.77 -6.05
N GLY A 8 18.58 -2.00 -6.12
CA GLY A 8 18.05 -1.41 -7.35
C GLY A 8 17.44 -2.41 -8.32
N ASN A 9 17.20 -3.66 -7.90
CA ASN A 9 16.81 -4.76 -8.79
C ASN A 9 15.28 -4.93 -8.92
N SER A 10 14.49 -4.15 -8.16
CA SER A 10 13.01 -4.15 -8.20
C SER A 10 12.41 -5.50 -7.79
N ARG A 11 13.11 -6.25 -6.94
CA ARG A 11 12.64 -7.49 -6.31
C ARG A 11 12.52 -7.27 -4.82
N VAL A 12 11.66 -8.06 -4.18
CA VAL A 12 11.63 -8.14 -2.72
C VAL A 12 12.39 -9.40 -2.35
N GLU A 13 13.60 -9.22 -1.82
CA GLU A 13 14.45 -10.29 -1.33
C GLU A 13 14.30 -10.44 0.19
N PRO A 14 14.52 -11.64 0.75
CA PRO A 14 14.39 -11.82 2.19
C PRO A 14 15.40 -10.96 2.93
N MET A 15 15.04 -10.48 4.13
CA MET A 15 15.89 -9.65 4.99
C MET A 15 16.25 -8.28 4.40
N GLU A 16 15.64 -7.90 3.28
CA GLU A 16 15.81 -6.58 2.68
C GLU A 16 14.69 -5.63 3.12
N ILE A 17 15.06 -4.40 3.48
CA ILE A 17 14.09 -3.34 3.75
C ILE A 17 13.63 -2.74 2.43
N VAL A 18 12.33 -2.81 2.20
CA VAL A 18 11.66 -2.30 1.02
C VAL A 18 10.83 -1.07 1.37
N GLU A 19 11.08 0.06 0.70
CA GLU A 19 10.17 1.22 0.76
C GLU A 19 9.02 1.06 -0.23
N MET A 20 7.78 1.04 0.27
CA MET A 20 6.55 0.99 -0.49
C MET A 20 5.88 2.38 -0.51
N THR A 21 5.65 2.93 -1.71
CA THR A 21 4.85 4.16 -1.90
C THR A 21 3.46 3.83 -2.43
N VAL A 22 2.42 3.98 -1.63
CA VAL A 22 1.03 3.70 -2.01
C VAL A 22 0.35 4.97 -2.52
N ARG A 23 -0.29 4.91 -3.70
CA ARG A 23 -1.10 6.00 -4.25
C ARG A 23 -2.59 5.73 -4.06
N VAL A 24 -3.28 6.65 -3.40
CA VAL A 24 -4.74 6.64 -3.19
C VAL A 24 -5.34 7.76 -4.04
N GLN A 25 -6.11 7.40 -5.07
CA GLN A 25 -6.72 8.35 -6.00
C GLN A 25 -8.24 8.35 -5.89
N ASN A 26 -8.85 9.53 -5.83
CA ASN A 26 -10.29 9.67 -5.93
C ASN A 26 -10.71 9.72 -7.41
N MET A 27 -11.32 8.65 -7.90
CA MET A 27 -11.89 8.56 -9.26
C MET A 27 -13.42 8.67 -9.27
N GLY A 28 -14.03 8.97 -8.14
CA GLY A 28 -15.47 9.23 -8.09
C GLY A 28 -15.80 10.65 -8.56
N HIS A 29 -17.09 10.99 -8.59
CA HIS A 29 -17.56 12.29 -9.04
C HIS A 29 -17.64 13.35 -7.91
N GLY A 30 -17.61 12.92 -6.65
CA GLY A 30 -17.62 13.78 -5.46
C GLY A 30 -16.33 13.67 -4.63
N ASP A 31 -16.10 14.64 -3.76
CA ASP A 31 -14.91 14.70 -2.91
C ASP A 31 -14.91 13.58 -1.86
N ALA A 32 -13.82 12.83 -1.75
CA ALA A 32 -13.59 11.90 -0.65
C ALA A 32 -13.14 12.68 0.60
N ARG A 33 -13.72 12.36 1.76
CA ARG A 33 -13.60 13.10 3.01
C ARG A 33 -13.09 12.17 4.11
N GLY A 34 -12.24 12.69 4.99
CA GLY A 34 -11.72 11.92 6.13
C GLY A 34 -11.04 10.62 5.72
N VAL A 35 -10.32 10.62 4.59
CA VAL A 35 -9.67 9.42 4.06
C VAL A 35 -8.52 9.02 4.97
N ALA A 36 -8.51 7.77 5.41
CA ALA A 36 -7.40 7.17 6.14
C ALA A 36 -7.00 5.83 5.51
N ALA A 37 -5.73 5.47 5.65
CA ALA A 37 -5.18 4.21 5.20
C ALA A 37 -4.55 3.45 6.37
N ASP A 38 -4.95 2.20 6.55
CA ASP A 38 -4.42 1.28 7.56
C ASP A 38 -3.70 0.12 6.88
N VAL A 39 -2.42 -0.03 7.17
CA VAL A 39 -1.56 -1.10 6.66
C VAL A 39 -1.56 -2.26 7.66
N GLN A 40 -1.93 -3.43 7.16
CA GLN A 40 -1.87 -4.69 7.89
C GLN A 40 -0.86 -5.62 7.22
N VAL A 41 0.01 -6.22 8.02
CA VAL A 41 1.00 -7.19 7.56
C VAL A 41 0.65 -8.57 8.14
N GLY A 42 0.78 -9.60 7.32
CA GLY A 42 0.55 -10.99 7.71
C GLY A 42 1.81 -11.67 8.24
N GLN A 43 1.74 -13.00 8.35
CA GLN A 43 2.88 -13.78 8.81
C GLN A 43 4.11 -13.57 7.94
N ASN A 44 5.29 -13.59 8.58
CA ASN A 44 6.59 -13.48 7.93
C ASN A 44 6.91 -12.13 7.26
N VAL A 45 6.08 -11.12 7.51
CA VAL A 45 6.26 -9.73 7.08
C VAL A 45 6.39 -8.84 8.31
N PHE A 46 7.36 -7.95 8.30
CA PHE A 46 7.69 -7.08 9.42
C PHE A 46 7.78 -5.64 8.93
N LEU A 47 7.26 -4.71 9.71
CA LEU A 47 7.42 -3.28 9.43
C LEU A 47 8.79 -2.81 9.91
N ALA A 48 9.43 -1.92 9.17
CA ALA A 48 10.77 -1.42 9.49
C ALA A 48 10.73 -0.06 10.21
N GLY A 49 11.52 0.10 11.27
CA GLY A 49 11.63 1.34 12.06
C GLY A 49 10.36 1.68 12.85
N ASP A 50 10.14 2.97 13.13
CA ASP A 50 8.90 3.50 13.74
C ASP A 50 7.75 3.57 12.74
N ALA A 51 7.59 2.52 11.92
CA ALA A 51 6.65 2.48 10.82
C ALA A 51 5.21 2.71 11.32
N GLN A 52 4.65 3.85 10.93
CA GLN A 52 3.23 4.11 11.09
C GLN A 52 2.45 3.10 10.26
N THR A 53 1.46 2.45 10.88
CA THR A 53 0.49 1.61 10.18
C THR A 53 -0.75 2.39 9.78
N HIS A 54 -0.98 3.55 10.40
CA HIS A 54 -2.14 4.39 10.16
C HIS A 54 -1.72 5.71 9.52
N PHE A 55 -2.34 6.05 8.39
CA PHE A 55 -2.05 7.26 7.61
C PHE A 55 -3.31 8.07 7.41
N ASN A 56 -3.37 9.26 7.98
CA ASN A 56 -4.45 10.19 7.71
C ASN A 56 -4.16 10.97 6.41
N LEU A 57 -4.96 10.73 5.37
CA LEU A 57 -4.83 11.37 4.05
C LEU A 57 -5.75 12.59 3.90
N GLY A 58 -6.69 12.78 4.83
CA GLY A 58 -7.63 13.89 4.83
C GLY A 58 -8.62 13.85 3.66
N ALA A 59 -9.00 15.01 3.14
CA ALA A 59 -9.85 15.08 1.96
C ALA A 59 -9.04 14.86 0.68
N ILE A 60 -9.61 14.11 -0.26
CA ILE A 60 -9.06 13.87 -1.60
C ILE A 60 -10.09 14.35 -2.63
N PRO A 61 -9.89 15.54 -3.24
CA PRO A 61 -10.83 16.05 -4.22
C PRO A 61 -10.96 15.15 -5.45
N THR A 62 -12.09 15.26 -6.15
CA THR A 62 -12.32 14.52 -7.40
C THR A 62 -11.15 14.63 -8.38
N GLY A 63 -10.68 13.49 -8.87
CA GLY A 63 -9.55 13.39 -9.81
C GLY A 63 -8.16 13.61 -9.18
N LYS A 64 -8.06 13.89 -7.87
CA LYS A 64 -6.80 14.05 -7.15
C LYS A 64 -6.37 12.76 -6.47
N TYR A 65 -5.11 12.73 -6.06
CA TYR A 65 -4.52 11.62 -5.34
C TYR A 65 -3.68 12.10 -4.15
N ARG A 66 -3.46 11.18 -3.20
CA ARG A 66 -2.51 11.31 -2.11
C ARG A 66 -1.63 10.07 -2.09
N ASP A 67 -0.34 10.28 -1.85
CA ASP A 67 0.63 9.20 -1.72
C ASP A 67 1.02 9.09 -0.24
N PHE A 68 1.17 7.87 0.27
CA PHE A 68 1.79 7.59 1.57
C PHE A 68 2.86 6.52 1.42
N LYS A 69 3.76 6.44 2.40
CA LYS A 69 4.90 5.53 2.35
C LYS A 69 5.01 4.73 3.63
N PHE A 70 5.41 3.47 3.49
CA PHE A 70 5.83 2.65 4.61
C PHE A 70 6.95 1.70 4.18
N MET A 71 7.70 1.21 5.16
CA MET A 71 8.80 0.28 4.93
C MET A 71 8.49 -1.05 5.59
N PHE A 72 8.81 -2.13 4.90
CA PHE A 72 8.67 -3.48 5.42
C PHE A 72 9.82 -4.35 4.96
N TYR A 73 10.00 -5.49 5.60
CA TYR A 73 10.91 -6.55 5.20
C TYR A 73 10.25 -7.90 5.46
N THR A 74 10.74 -8.95 4.80
CA THR A 74 10.25 -10.32 4.98
C THR A 74 11.36 -11.21 5.54
N ASN A 75 10.98 -12.32 6.18
CA ASN A 75 11.96 -13.35 6.56
C ASN A 75 12.09 -14.42 5.45
N ASN A 76 12.98 -15.40 5.66
CA ASN A 76 13.26 -16.47 4.69
C ASN A 76 12.15 -17.55 4.58
N ARG A 77 10.96 -17.33 5.18
CA ARG A 77 9.86 -18.31 5.21
C ARG A 77 8.79 -18.08 4.15
N ILE A 78 8.87 -17.00 3.38
CA ILE A 78 8.04 -16.78 2.20
C ILE A 78 8.83 -17.29 0.99
N ALA A 79 8.33 -18.33 0.31
CA ALA A 79 9.07 -18.91 -0.81
C ALA A 79 9.01 -18.01 -2.05
N GLY A 80 10.00 -18.13 -2.94
CA GLY A 80 10.01 -17.38 -4.19
C GLY A 80 8.75 -17.64 -5.03
N GLY A 81 8.11 -16.56 -5.49
CA GLY A 81 6.83 -16.60 -6.20
C GLY A 81 5.60 -16.58 -5.29
N GLU A 82 5.74 -16.78 -3.98
CA GLU A 82 4.63 -16.67 -3.04
C GLU A 82 4.23 -15.21 -2.80
N LYS A 83 2.95 -15.02 -2.48
CA LYS A 83 2.38 -13.73 -2.19
C LYS A 83 2.85 -13.23 -0.83
N ILE A 84 3.32 -11.99 -0.78
CA ILE A 84 3.66 -11.30 0.46
C ILE A 84 2.36 -10.77 1.07
N PRO A 85 1.96 -11.24 2.27
CA PRO A 85 0.67 -10.89 2.86
C PRO A 85 0.69 -9.47 3.42
N ILE A 86 0.34 -8.49 2.58
CA ILE A 86 0.14 -7.09 2.98
C ILE A 86 -1.25 -6.68 2.53
N VAL A 87 -1.98 -5.96 3.37
CA VAL A 87 -3.30 -5.45 3.07
C VAL A 87 -3.35 -3.97 3.45
N VAL A 88 -3.93 -3.16 2.57
CA VAL A 88 -4.22 -1.75 2.81
C VAL A 88 -5.72 -1.59 2.92
N ASN A 89 -6.21 -1.18 4.09
CA ASN A 89 -7.60 -0.80 4.30
C ASN A 89 -7.72 0.71 4.15
N LEU A 90 -8.62 1.15 3.27
CA LEU A 90 -8.95 2.54 3.06
C LEU A 90 -10.30 2.81 3.70
N THR A 91 -10.33 3.81 4.57
CA THR A 91 -11.56 4.33 5.17
C THR A 91 -11.87 5.70 4.60
N GLU A 92 -13.15 6.01 4.48
CA GLU A 92 -13.69 7.31 4.08
C GLU A 92 -14.88 7.63 4.99
N ALA A 93 -15.25 8.91 5.08
CA ALA A 93 -16.35 9.37 5.93
C ALA A 93 -17.68 8.63 5.72
N ARG A 94 -17.93 8.13 4.50
CA ARG A 94 -19.10 7.31 4.15
C ARG A 94 -18.64 5.85 4.01
N PRO A 95 -19.07 4.95 4.91
CA PRO A 95 -18.60 3.56 4.93
C PRO A 95 -18.79 2.78 3.62
N LYS A 96 -19.76 3.17 2.76
CA LYS A 96 -19.96 2.60 1.43
C LYS A 96 -18.78 2.77 0.47
N PHE A 97 -17.88 3.71 0.75
CA PHE A 97 -16.67 3.97 -0.04
C PHE A 97 -15.38 3.45 0.60
N ASN A 98 -15.49 2.74 1.72
CA ASN A 98 -14.37 2.01 2.27
C ASN A 98 -13.92 0.93 1.27
N ALA A 99 -12.62 0.71 1.18
CA ALA A 99 -12.04 -0.25 0.26
C ALA A 99 -10.90 -1.01 0.93
N GLN A 100 -10.88 -2.32 0.74
CA GLN A 100 -9.72 -3.14 1.09
C GLN A 100 -8.96 -3.49 -0.18
N LYS A 101 -7.64 -3.36 -0.12
CA LYS A 101 -6.78 -3.56 -1.27
C LYS A 101 -5.54 -4.36 -0.92
N ASP A 102 -5.20 -5.25 -1.83
CA ASP A 102 -4.03 -6.11 -1.73
C ASP A 102 -3.05 -5.70 -2.82
N PRO A 103 -1.81 -5.33 -2.48
CA PRO A 103 -0.80 -4.91 -3.44
C PRO A 103 -0.24 -6.08 -4.27
N ALA A 104 -0.73 -7.32 -4.09
CA ALA A 104 -0.37 -8.49 -4.88
C ALA A 104 1.14 -8.67 -5.11
N LEU A 105 1.95 -8.32 -4.10
CA LEU A 105 3.39 -8.42 -4.16
C LEU A 105 3.80 -9.88 -4.08
N ALA A 106 4.75 -10.31 -4.92
CA ALA A 106 5.25 -11.68 -4.93
C ALA A 106 6.74 -11.73 -4.58
N MET A 107 7.13 -12.68 -3.73
CA MET A 107 8.50 -12.81 -3.25
C MET A 107 9.47 -13.17 -4.38
N ASN A 108 10.67 -12.58 -4.42
CA ASN A 108 11.69 -12.81 -5.45
C ASN A 108 11.20 -12.66 -6.91
N ALA A 109 10.05 -12.01 -7.14
CA ALA A 109 9.49 -11.77 -8.45
C ALA A 109 9.71 -10.31 -8.88
N PRO A 110 9.82 -10.03 -10.19
CA PRO A 110 9.78 -8.66 -10.69
C PRO A 110 8.46 -7.99 -10.31
N GLN A 111 8.51 -6.91 -9.51
CA GLN A 111 7.29 -6.17 -9.17
C GLN A 111 6.92 -5.23 -10.31
N ARG A 112 5.65 -5.23 -10.72
CA ARG A 112 5.13 -4.18 -11.62
C ARG A 112 5.15 -2.87 -10.84
N ARG A 113 5.97 -1.92 -11.26
CA ARG A 113 6.35 -0.69 -10.53
C ARG A 113 5.20 0.27 -10.15
N ALA A 114 3.94 0.02 -10.49
CA ALA A 114 2.82 0.86 -10.08
C ALA A 114 1.54 0.04 -9.85
N GLN A 115 1.00 0.11 -8.64
CA GLN A 115 -0.40 -0.22 -8.36
C GLN A 115 -1.08 1.04 -7.86
N GLU A 116 -2.18 1.41 -8.52
CA GLU A 116 -3.03 2.54 -8.16
C GLU A 116 -4.22 2.01 -7.38
N PHE A 117 -4.43 2.56 -6.18
CA PHE A 117 -5.60 2.23 -5.39
C PHE A 117 -6.67 3.29 -5.60
N VAL A 118 -7.80 2.85 -6.15
CA VAL A 118 -8.93 3.69 -6.49
C VAL A 118 -9.92 3.77 -5.33
N VAL A 119 -10.18 4.99 -4.88
CA VAL A 119 -11.33 5.34 -4.04
C VAL A 119 -12.35 6.03 -4.94
N LYS A 120 -13.63 5.71 -4.79
CA LYS A 120 -14.72 6.35 -5.55
C LYS A 120 -15.59 7.13 -4.58
N GLY A 121 -15.38 8.44 -4.43
CA GLY A 121 -16.33 9.30 -3.73
C GLY A 121 -17.50 9.66 -4.65
N GLU A 122 -18.74 9.39 -4.24
CA GLU A 122 -19.94 9.91 -4.93
C GLU A 122 -20.74 10.76 -3.94
N ASP A 123 -21.24 11.90 -4.40
CA ASP A 123 -22.15 12.79 -3.65
C ASP A 123 -23.61 12.35 -3.82
#